data_AF-A0A424QLT2-F1
#
_entry.id   AF-A0A424QLT2-F1
#
_cell.length_a   1.000
_cell.length_b   1.000
_cell.length_c   1.000
_cell.angle_alpha   90.00
_cell.angle_beta   90.00
_cell.angle_gamma   90.00
#
_symmetry.space_group_name_H-M   'P 1'
#
loop_
_entity.id
_entity.type
_entity.pdbx_description
1 polymer ?
#
loop_
_entity_poly.entity_id
_entity_poly.type
_entity_poly.pdbx_seq_one_letter_code
_entity_poly.pdbx_strand_id
1 'polypeptide(L)'
;MRPLILPLLALVSLTFSAESTSAQKIFSVDYESRADVKVFVVDYESQADLLVYKEDYESRAEGNEGHWFFVKYESRADKKIYFVDYASRADLKIFFVDYESRAGWKNTSKQHLLY
;
A
#
# COMPACT_ATOMS: atom_id res chain seq x y z
N MET A 1 51.08 22.23 -26.45
CA MET A 1 49.78 21.85 -27.02
C MET A 1 49.20 20.74 -26.15
N ARG A 2 48.05 21.00 -25.48
CA ARG A 2 47.31 20.01 -24.68
C ARG A 2 46.57 19.04 -25.59
N PRO A 3 46.41 17.77 -25.18
CA PRO A 3 45.16 17.06 -25.41
C PRO A 3 44.45 16.79 -24.07
N LEU A 4 43.21 17.27 -24.00
CA LEU A 4 42.17 16.92 -23.03
C LEU A 4 41.61 15.52 -23.33
N ILE A 5 40.87 14.95 -22.35
CA ILE A 5 39.93 13.79 -22.41
C ILE A 5 40.65 12.45 -22.11
N LEU A 6 40.38 11.68 -21.04
CA LEU A 6 39.12 11.32 -20.37
C LEU A 6 39.21 11.35 -18.83
N PRO A 7 38.11 11.67 -18.11
CA PRO A 7 37.96 11.39 -16.69
C PRO A 7 37.46 9.95 -16.53
N LEU A 8 38.29 9.01 -16.09
CA LEU A 8 37.89 7.62 -15.95
C LEU A 8 38.53 6.97 -14.72
N LEU A 9 37.99 7.28 -13.54
CA LEU A 9 37.71 6.31 -12.47
C LEU A 9 37.03 7.04 -11.30
N ALA A 10 35.97 7.80 -11.57
CA ALA A 10 34.94 7.99 -10.58
C ALA A 10 34.20 6.64 -10.47
N LEU A 11 34.79 5.70 -9.72
CA LEU A 11 34.11 4.46 -9.36
C LEU A 11 33.03 4.84 -8.35
N VAL A 12 31.92 5.35 -8.88
CA VAL A 12 30.66 5.51 -8.16
C VAL A 12 30.25 4.10 -7.76
N SER A 13 30.55 3.74 -6.52
CA SER A 13 30.00 2.58 -5.84
C SER A 13 28.50 2.74 -5.84
N LEU A 14 27.83 2.10 -6.80
CA LEU A 14 26.38 2.06 -6.92
C LEU A 14 25.86 1.25 -5.72
N THR A 15 25.66 1.91 -4.59
CA THR A 15 25.00 1.31 -3.43
C THR A 15 23.53 1.14 -3.83
N PHE A 16 23.17 -0.09 -4.21
CA PHE A 16 21.78 -0.50 -4.35
C PHE A 16 21.16 -0.49 -2.96
N SER A 17 20.57 0.63 -2.58
CA SER A 17 19.72 0.72 -1.39
C SER A 17 18.53 -0.19 -1.64
N ALA A 18 18.43 -1.28 -0.90
CA ALA A 18 17.21 -2.08 -0.86
C ALA A 18 16.10 -1.16 -0.34
N GLU A 19 15.24 -0.69 -1.24
CA GLU A 19 14.07 0.08 -0.85
C GLU A 19 13.25 -0.80 0.07
N SER A 20 13.22 -0.43 1.34
CA SER A 20 12.38 -1.07 2.33
C SER A 20 10.95 -0.63 1.99
N THR A 21 10.27 -1.38 1.13
CA THR A 21 8.85 -1.16 0.88
C THR A 21 8.13 -1.41 2.20
N SER A 22 7.73 -0.30 2.83
CA SER A 22 7.07 -0.31 4.13
C SER A 22 5.83 -1.18 4.06
N ALA A 23 5.70 -2.09 5.01
CA ALA A 23 4.48 -2.83 5.31
C ALA A 23 3.23 -1.93 5.27
N GLN A 24 2.05 -2.49 4.96
CA GLN A 24 0.76 -1.80 5.17
C GLN A 24 0.14 -2.20 6.50
N LYS A 25 0.42 -1.40 7.53
CA LYS A 25 -0.31 -1.44 8.80
C LYS A 25 -1.48 -0.49 8.73
N ILE A 26 -2.67 -1.06 8.89
CA ILE A 26 -3.92 -0.34 8.74
C ILE A 26 -4.57 -0.15 10.11
N PHE A 27 -4.99 1.07 10.40
CA PHE A 27 -5.86 1.35 11.54
C PHE A 27 -7.25 1.76 11.05
N SER A 28 -8.27 1.05 11.52
CA SER A 28 -9.65 1.43 11.26
C SER A 28 -10.07 2.52 12.24
N VAL A 29 -10.45 3.68 11.74
CA VAL A 29 -11.00 4.77 12.56
C VAL A 29 -12.53 4.70 12.59
N ASP A 30 -13.14 5.26 13.63
CA ASP A 30 -14.61 5.29 13.78
C ASP A 30 -15.26 6.51 13.12
N TYR A 31 -14.46 7.49 12.67
CA TYR A 31 -14.94 8.76 12.12
C TYR A 31 -14.28 9.07 10.78
N GLU A 32 -15.09 9.36 9.75
CA GLU A 32 -14.65 9.69 8.39
C GLU A 32 -13.59 10.82 8.37
N SER A 33 -13.78 11.84 9.21
CA SER A 33 -12.88 13.01 9.29
C SER A 33 -11.47 12.70 9.79
N ARG A 34 -11.23 11.50 10.33
CA ARG A 34 -9.93 11.07 10.86
C ARG A 34 -9.18 10.12 9.93
N ALA A 35 -9.82 9.68 8.85
CA ALA A 35 -9.25 8.76 7.89
C ALA A 35 -8.41 9.48 6.83
N ASP A 36 -7.39 8.78 6.36
CA ASP A 36 -6.61 9.18 5.19
C ASP A 36 -7.30 8.69 3.91
N VAL A 37 -7.99 7.54 3.98
CA VAL A 37 -8.68 6.90 2.83
C VAL A 37 -10.03 6.33 3.25
N LYS A 38 -11.06 6.55 2.43
CA LYS A 38 -12.38 5.92 2.59
C LYS A 38 -12.49 4.66 1.77
N VAL A 39 -12.85 3.57 2.43
CA VAL A 39 -12.82 2.23 1.86
C VAL A 39 -14.23 1.67 1.80
N PHE A 40 -14.64 1.16 0.64
CA PHE A 40 -15.86 0.37 0.50
C PHE A 40 -15.52 -1.08 0.19
N VAL A 41 -16.09 -2.00 0.95
CA VAL A 41 -15.94 -3.44 0.72
C VAL A 41 -17.00 -3.87 -0.31
N VAL A 42 -16.56 -4.34 -1.47
CA VAL A 42 -17.48 -4.82 -2.52
C VAL A 42 -17.86 -6.28 -2.29
N ASP A 43 -19.01 -6.69 -2.85
CA ASP A 43 -19.49 -8.08 -2.75
C ASP A 43 -18.79 -9.05 -3.71
N TYR A 44 -18.15 -8.54 -4.77
CA TYR A 44 -17.51 -9.34 -5.80
C TYR A 44 -16.13 -8.82 -6.16
N GLU A 45 -15.17 -9.74 -6.29
CA GLU A 45 -13.78 -9.47 -6.69
C GLU A 45 -13.65 -8.64 -7.98
N SER A 46 -14.56 -8.84 -8.94
CA SER A 46 -14.58 -8.11 -10.21
C SER A 46 -14.76 -6.60 -10.05
N GLN A 47 -15.35 -6.14 -8.93
CA GLN A 47 -15.67 -4.73 -8.69
C GLN A 47 -14.59 -3.97 -7.92
N ALA A 48 -13.60 -4.68 -7.36
CA ALA A 48 -12.57 -4.11 -6.52
C ALA A 48 -11.50 -3.35 -7.32
N ASP A 49 -10.98 -2.29 -6.71
CA ASP A 49 -9.75 -1.63 -7.14
C ASP A 49 -8.51 -2.34 -6.56
N LEU A 50 -8.63 -2.94 -5.37
CA LEU A 50 -7.58 -3.68 -4.66
C LEU A 50 -8.15 -4.98 -4.05
N LEU A 51 -7.45 -6.09 -4.26
CA LEU A 51 -7.70 -7.34 -3.56
C LEU A 51 -6.85 -7.36 -2.30
N VAL A 52 -7.51 -7.51 -1.16
CA VAL A 52 -6.88 -7.41 0.16
C VAL A 52 -6.82 -8.77 0.81
N TYR A 53 -5.62 -9.25 1.08
CA TYR A 53 -5.41 -10.36 1.99
C TYR A 53 -5.16 -9.82 3.40
N LYS A 54 -5.87 -10.36 4.39
CA LYS A 54 -5.71 -9.93 5.78
C LYS A 54 -4.61 -10.76 6.43
N GLU A 55 -3.51 -10.10 6.76
CA GLU A 55 -2.38 -10.73 7.42
C GLU A 55 -2.63 -10.94 8.92
N ASP A 56 -2.12 -12.04 9.45
CA ASP A 56 -2.15 -12.36 10.88
C ASP A 56 -0.93 -11.84 11.64
N TYR A 57 0.16 -11.54 10.93
CA TYR A 57 1.43 -11.12 11.52
C TYR A 57 1.94 -9.84 10.87
N GLU A 58 2.31 -8.86 11.71
CA GLU A 58 2.82 -7.56 11.28
C GLU A 58 4.02 -7.68 10.33
N SER A 59 4.89 -8.68 10.55
CA SER A 59 6.07 -8.94 9.71
C SER A 59 5.76 -9.42 8.30
N ARG A 60 4.50 -9.81 8.02
CA ARG A 60 4.03 -10.30 6.71
C ARG A 60 3.18 -9.28 5.96
N ALA A 61 2.88 -8.13 6.55
CA ALA A 61 2.31 -7.04 5.78
C ALA A 61 3.38 -6.54 4.83
N GLU A 62 3.26 -6.88 3.55
CA GLU A 62 4.19 -6.45 2.52
C GLU A 62 3.64 -5.23 1.79
N GLY A 63 4.32 -4.10 1.97
CA GLY A 63 4.24 -3.00 1.02
C GLY A 63 2.87 -2.38 0.81
N ASN A 64 2.71 -1.85 -0.40
CA ASN A 64 1.46 -1.36 -0.95
C ASN A 64 0.94 -2.36 -1.99
N GLU A 65 0.85 -3.64 -1.62
CA GLU A 65 0.50 -4.74 -2.55
C GLU A 65 -0.79 -5.49 -2.16
N GLY A 66 -1.55 -4.95 -1.21
CA GLY A 66 -2.82 -5.54 -0.78
C GLY A 66 -2.72 -6.50 0.41
N HIS A 67 -1.58 -6.56 1.08
CA HIS A 67 -1.42 -7.27 2.34
C HIS A 67 -1.67 -6.32 3.51
N TRP A 68 -2.80 -6.49 4.19
CA TRP A 68 -3.20 -5.59 5.27
C TRP A 68 -3.09 -6.26 6.62
N PHE A 69 -2.26 -5.69 7.49
CA PHE A 69 -2.24 -6.04 8.90
C PHE A 69 -2.94 -4.96 9.72
N PHE A 70 -4.02 -5.33 10.42
CA PHE A 70 -4.79 -4.38 11.22
C PHE A 70 -4.18 -4.20 12.60
N VAL A 71 -3.64 -3.00 12.86
CA VAL A 71 -3.07 -2.65 14.17
C VAL A 71 -4.14 -2.13 15.12
N LYS A 72 -3.87 -2.24 16.43
CA LYS A 72 -4.78 -1.78 17.49
C LYS A 72 -4.61 -0.31 17.88
N TYR A 73 -3.50 0.31 17.50
CA TYR A 73 -3.17 1.68 17.90
C TYR A 73 -2.84 2.52 16.67
N GLU A 74 -3.49 3.69 16.57
CA GLU A 74 -3.32 4.64 15.46
C GLU A 74 -1.84 4.99 15.22
N SER A 75 -1.07 5.18 16.30
CA SER A 75 0.35 5.54 16.22
C SER A 75 1.25 4.49 15.57
N ARG A 76 0.75 3.27 15.34
CA ARG A 76 1.49 2.19 14.68
C ARG A 76 1.09 1.98 13.23
N ALA A 77 0.03 2.63 12.77
CA ALA A 77 -0.46 2.46 11.42
C ALA A 77 0.29 3.36 10.43
N ASP A 78 0.44 2.85 9.22
CA ASP A 78 0.96 3.60 8.08
C ASP A 78 -0.19 4.35 7.39
N LYS A 79 -1.41 3.79 7.43
CA LYS A 79 -2.64 4.43 6.93
C LYS A 79 -3.83 4.22 7.87
N LYS A 80 -4.67 5.24 7.92
CA LYS A 80 -5.96 5.22 8.62
C LYS A 80 -7.08 5.11 7.61
N ILE A 81 -7.92 4.12 7.77
CA ILE A 81 -9.06 3.90 6.88
C ILE A 81 -10.37 4.04 7.62
N TYR A 82 -11.37 4.56 6.92
CA TYR A 82 -12.76 4.54 7.35
C TYR A 82 -13.57 3.71 6.37
N PHE A 83 -14.28 2.70 6.89
CA PHE A 83 -15.18 1.91 6.07
C PHE A 83 -16.48 2.66 5.86
N VAL A 84 -16.87 2.87 4.59
CA VAL A 84 -18.12 3.53 4.23
C VAL A 84 -19.15 2.49 3.76
N ASP A 85 -20.43 2.81 3.91
CA ASP A 85 -21.53 1.92 3.50
C ASP A 85 -21.92 2.01 2.02
N TYR A 86 -21.38 3.00 1.29
CA TYR A 86 -21.74 3.25 -0.10
C TYR A 86 -20.51 3.45 -0.99
N ALA A 87 -20.45 2.71 -2.10
CA ALA A 87 -19.36 2.80 -3.07
C ALA A 87 -19.13 4.23 -3.60
N SER A 88 -20.20 5.02 -3.76
CA SER A 88 -20.12 6.41 -4.22
C SER A 88 -19.38 7.35 -3.26
N ARG A 89 -19.21 6.95 -1.99
CA ARG A 89 -18.51 7.74 -0.97
C ARG A 89 -17.05 7.30 -0.76
N ALA A 90 -16.64 6.22 -1.41
CA ALA A 90 -15.32 5.63 -1.23
C ALA A 90 -14.30 6.19 -2.21
N ASP A 91 -13.08 6.32 -1.72
CA ASP A 91 -11.91 6.62 -2.56
C ASP A 91 -11.38 5.30 -3.17
N LEU A 92 -11.41 4.21 -2.37
CA LEU A 92 -10.92 2.89 -2.73
C LEU A 92 -11.98 1.80 -2.51
N LYS A 93 -12.19 0.95 -3.51
CA LYS A 93 -13.02 -0.27 -3.37
C LYS A 93 -12.13 -1.49 -3.15
N ILE A 94 -12.40 -2.26 -2.11
CA ILE A 94 -11.62 -3.47 -1.81
C ILE A 94 -12.49 -4.72 -1.81
N PHE A 95 -11.87 -5.86 -2.07
CA PHE A 95 -12.46 -7.18 -1.81
C PHE A 95 -11.48 -8.00 -0.98
N PHE A 96 -11.94 -8.54 0.14
CA PHE A 96 -11.10 -9.41 0.98
C PHE A 96 -10.99 -10.80 0.34
N VAL A 97 -9.77 -11.33 0.26
CA VAL A 97 -9.49 -12.65 -0.31
C VAL A 97 -8.97 -13.61 0.77
N ASP A 98 -9.24 -14.90 0.60
CA ASP A 98 -8.83 -15.93 1.56
C ASP A 98 -7.38 -16.42 1.34
N TYR A 99 -6.79 -16.12 0.18
CA TYR A 99 -5.45 -16.59 -0.18
C TYR A 99 -4.56 -15.40 -0.53
N GLU A 100 -3.40 -15.37 0.10
CA GLU A 100 -2.34 -14.38 -0.07
C GLU A 100 -1.98 -14.16 -1.54
N SER A 101 -1.86 -15.24 -2.31
CA SER A 101 -1.51 -15.21 -3.74
C SER A 101 -2.50 -14.47 -4.64
N ARG A 102 -3.68 -14.09 -4.11
CA ARG A 102 -4.69 -13.30 -4.82
C ARG A 102 -4.70 -11.84 -4.41
N ALA A 103 -3.92 -11.44 -3.42
CA ALA A 103 -3.77 -10.03 -3.08
C ALA A 103 -3.16 -9.26 -4.25
N GLY A 104 -3.53 -7.99 -4.38
CA GLY A 104 -2.95 -7.15 -5.42
C GLY A 104 -3.89 -6.10 -6.00
N TRP A 105 -3.28 -5.10 -6.60
CA TRP A 105 -3.98 -4.01 -7.26
C TRP A 105 -4.60 -4.45 -8.59
N LYS A 106 -5.91 -4.24 -8.72
CA LYS A 106 -6.61 -4.32 -10.01
C LYS A 106 -6.63 -2.99 -10.73
N ASN A 107 -6.60 -1.90 -9.96
CA ASN A 107 -6.57 -0.54 -10.47
C ASN A 107 -5.32 0.19 -9.98
N THR A 108 -4.24 0.08 -10.73
CA THR A 108 -2.93 0.67 -10.37
C THR A 108 -2.96 2.19 -10.30
N SER A 109 -3.89 2.87 -10.99
CA SER A 109 -4.02 4.33 -10.94
C SER A 109 -4.35 4.85 -9.53
N LYS A 110 -4.90 4.00 -8.66
CA LYS A 110 -5.27 4.33 -7.28
C LYS A 110 -4.24 3.91 -6.22
N GLN A 111 -3.11 3.32 -6.62
CA GLN A 111 -2.05 2.90 -5.68
C GLN A 111 -1.57 4.03 -4.78
N HIS A 112 -1.52 5.25 -5.32
CA HIS A 112 -1.12 6.46 -4.61
C HIS A 112 -1.95 6.78 -3.36
N LEU A 113 -3.16 6.23 -3.22
CA LEU A 113 -3.98 6.43 -2.03
C LEU A 113 -3.35 5.80 -0.78
N LEU A 114 -2.47 4.81 -0.94
CA LEU A 114 -1.87 4.09 0.19
C LEU A 114 -0.33 4.18 0.27
N TYR A 115 0.30 5.13 -0.44
CA TYR A 115 1.72 5.50 -0.24
C TYR A 115 1.88 6.59 0.81
#